data_AF-A0A2C6BD28-F1
#
_entry.id   AF-A0A2C6BD28-F1
#
_cell.length_a   1.000
_cell.length_b   1.000
_cell.length_c   1.000
_cell.angle_alpha   90.00
_cell.angle_beta   90.00
_cell.angle_gamma   90.00
#
_symmetry.space_group_name_H-M   'P 1'
#
loop_
_entity.id
_entity.type
_entity.pdbx_description
1 polymer ?
#
loop_
_entity_poly.entity_id
_entity_poly.type
_entity_poly.pdbx_seq_one_letter_code
_entity_poly.pdbx_strand_id
1 'polypeptide(L)'
;MANIDNRLHSGNQFISNDILEELQLVNPNVSPIISHILRGGRVDKTDSTTIEWVDHYERKVSSTLKKALATADTEIQVVDADILVKDALLSIGDEIVKITNIKTDNKADITRGYAGTTATTGNIAIGTLVQSLGIEMEEGGELKASTVRLPVHITNNTGIIYEQYKVTETAKHLNPHGQ
;
A
#
# COMPACT_ATOMS: atom_id res chain seq x y z
N MET A 1 -28.22 -62.13 -56.81
CA MET A 1 -27.21 -62.60 -55.84
C MET A 1 -26.97 -61.42 -54.90
N ALA A 2 -27.26 -61.59 -53.61
CA ALA A 2 -27.47 -60.48 -52.67
C ALA A 2 -26.21 -59.62 -52.47
N ASN A 3 -26.38 -58.29 -52.55
CA ASN A 3 -25.36 -57.31 -52.15
C ASN A 3 -25.22 -57.36 -50.63
N ILE A 4 -24.05 -57.77 -50.15
CA ILE A 4 -23.68 -57.61 -48.74
C ILE A 4 -23.06 -56.22 -48.62
N ASP A 5 -23.84 -55.29 -48.07
CA ASP A 5 -23.39 -53.95 -47.69
C ASP A 5 -22.51 -54.11 -46.44
N ASN A 6 -21.19 -54.21 -46.62
CA ASN A 6 -20.25 -54.31 -45.50
C ASN A 6 -19.95 -52.92 -44.94
N ARG A 7 -21.02 -52.24 -44.48
CA ARG A 7 -20.90 -51.12 -43.56
C ARG A 7 -20.52 -51.71 -42.20
N LEU A 8 -19.48 -51.12 -41.58
CA LEU A 8 -19.16 -51.22 -40.15
C LEU A 8 -18.34 -52.44 -39.67
N HIS A 9 -17.15 -52.71 -40.24
CA HIS A 9 -16.17 -53.56 -39.54
C HIS A 9 -14.72 -53.07 -39.70
N SER A 10 -14.34 -52.09 -38.90
CA SER A 10 -12.98 -51.92 -38.39
C SER A 10 -13.10 -51.68 -36.89
N GLY A 11 -12.64 -52.66 -36.11
CA GLY A 11 -12.67 -52.60 -34.65
C GLY A 11 -11.84 -51.43 -34.14
N ASN A 12 -12.44 -50.64 -33.24
CA ASN A 12 -11.83 -49.58 -32.46
C ASN A 12 -11.39 -48.31 -33.22
N GLN A 13 -12.19 -47.81 -34.16
CA GLN A 13 -12.18 -46.37 -34.39
C GLN A 13 -12.97 -45.70 -33.27
N PHE A 14 -12.29 -45.41 -32.16
CA PHE A 14 -12.75 -44.31 -31.32
C PHE A 14 -12.81 -43.09 -32.24
N ILE A 15 -13.99 -42.52 -32.42
CA ILE A 15 -14.12 -41.13 -32.86
C ILE A 15 -13.58 -40.33 -31.67
N SER A 16 -12.26 -40.28 -31.53
CA SER A 16 -11.59 -39.35 -30.66
C SER A 16 -11.79 -38.00 -31.32
N ASN A 17 -12.82 -37.28 -30.89
CA ASN A 17 -12.94 -35.89 -31.25
C ASN A 17 -11.63 -35.21 -30.81
N ASP A 18 -11.01 -34.49 -31.73
CA ASP A 18 -9.76 -33.78 -31.48
C ASP A 18 -10.05 -32.66 -30.46
N ILE A 19 -9.82 -32.95 -29.18
CA ILE A 19 -10.03 -32.02 -28.05
C ILE A 19 -8.84 -31.08 -27.84
N LEU A 20 -7.96 -30.98 -28.84
CA LEU A 20 -6.73 -30.20 -28.78
C LEU A 20 -7.02 -28.70 -28.77
N GLU A 21 -8.15 -28.26 -29.32
CA GLU A 21 -8.63 -26.87 -29.23
C GLU A 21 -9.11 -26.53 -27.81
N GLU A 22 -9.82 -27.44 -27.13
CA GLU A 22 -10.20 -27.28 -25.72
C GLU A 22 -8.99 -27.35 -24.77
N LEU A 23 -7.98 -28.17 -25.07
CA LEU A 23 -6.73 -28.23 -24.30
C LEU A 23 -5.87 -26.96 -24.42
N GLN A 24 -5.95 -26.23 -25.54
CA GLN A 24 -5.26 -24.93 -25.70
C GLN A 24 -5.89 -23.82 -24.86
N LEU A 25 -7.21 -23.85 -24.65
CA LEU A 25 -7.93 -22.94 -23.74
C LEU A 25 -7.67 -23.23 -22.25
N VAL A 26 -7.22 -24.43 -21.93
CA VAL A 26 -6.86 -24.89 -20.57
C VAL A 26 -5.34 -24.97 -20.42
N ASN A 27 -4.57 -24.13 -21.12
CA ASN A 27 -3.13 -24.03 -20.86
C ASN A 27 -2.88 -23.07 -19.68
N PRO A 28 -2.54 -23.56 -18.47
CA PRO A 28 -2.25 -22.70 -17.32
C PRO A 28 -1.01 -21.82 -17.52
N ASN A 29 -0.16 -22.11 -18.52
CA ASN A 29 1.04 -21.32 -18.83
C ASN A 29 0.74 -20.12 -19.75
N VAL A 30 -0.44 -20.07 -20.39
CA VAL A 30 -0.92 -18.91 -21.13
C VAL A 30 -2.18 -18.43 -20.44
N SER A 31 -2.02 -17.78 -19.29
CA SER A 31 -3.16 -17.20 -18.58
C SER A 31 -3.89 -16.20 -19.48
N PRO A 32 -5.13 -16.48 -19.93
CA PRO A 32 -5.88 -15.54 -20.75
C PRO A 32 -6.25 -14.28 -19.94
N ILE A 33 -6.20 -14.36 -18.61
CA ILE A 33 -6.45 -13.22 -17.72
C ILE A 33 -5.32 -12.19 -17.83
N ILE A 34 -4.05 -12.61 -17.90
CA ILE A 34 -2.91 -11.70 -18.10
C ILE A 34 -3.02 -11.02 -19.48
N SER A 35 -3.39 -11.78 -20.53
CA SER A 35 -3.55 -11.18 -21.87
C SER A 35 -4.74 -10.21 -21.93
N HIS A 36 -5.84 -10.48 -21.21
CA HIS A 36 -6.99 -9.58 -21.15
C HIS A 36 -6.73 -8.30 -20.34
N ILE A 37 -5.99 -8.39 -19.22
CA ILE A 37 -5.59 -7.21 -18.43
C ILE A 37 -4.61 -6.34 -19.23
N LEU A 38 -3.65 -6.96 -19.93
CA LEU A 38 -2.68 -6.23 -20.76
C LEU A 38 -3.33 -5.61 -22.02
N ARG A 39 -4.36 -6.24 -22.59
CA ARG A 39 -5.04 -5.77 -23.80
C ARG A 39 -6.22 -4.83 -23.52
N GLY A 40 -6.84 -4.92 -22.34
CA GLY A 40 -7.96 -4.07 -21.91
C GLY A 40 -7.53 -2.75 -21.28
N GLY A 41 -6.28 -2.63 -20.81
CA GLY A 41 -5.79 -1.47 -20.06
C GLY A 41 -4.87 -0.51 -20.82
N ARG A 42 -4.54 -0.77 -22.11
CA ARG A 42 -3.57 0.05 -22.86
C ARG A 42 -4.08 0.42 -24.24
N VAL A 43 -4.66 1.62 -24.35
CA VAL A 43 -5.06 2.24 -25.62
C VAL A 43 -3.91 3.05 -26.24
N ASP A 44 -2.93 3.48 -25.44
CA ASP A 44 -1.79 4.28 -25.92
C ASP A 44 -0.43 3.66 -25.57
N LYS A 45 0.59 3.97 -26.39
CA LYS A 45 1.99 3.62 -26.10
C LYS A 45 2.45 4.38 -24.86
N THR A 46 2.83 3.65 -23.81
CA THR A 46 3.48 4.21 -22.62
C THR A 46 4.99 4.30 -22.85
N ASP A 47 5.55 5.51 -22.81
CA ASP A 47 7.01 5.75 -22.88
C ASP A 47 7.72 5.57 -21.53
N SER A 48 6.96 5.35 -20.45
CA SER A 48 7.51 5.19 -19.11
C SER A 48 8.11 3.81 -18.91
N THR A 49 9.43 3.76 -18.66
CA THR A 49 10.16 2.55 -18.23
C THR A 49 9.97 2.23 -16.74
N THR A 50 9.27 3.09 -16.02
CA THR A 50 9.02 3.04 -14.58
C THR A 50 7.52 3.06 -14.29
N ILE A 51 7.08 2.26 -13.32
CA ILE A 51 5.77 2.47 -12.70
C ILE A 51 5.98 3.51 -11.60
N GLU A 52 5.26 4.62 -11.70
CA GLU A 52 5.38 5.77 -10.81
C GLU A 52 4.04 6.05 -10.16
N TRP A 53 4.05 6.30 -8.86
CA TRP A 53 2.90 6.82 -8.14
C TRP A 53 3.35 7.85 -7.12
N VAL A 54 2.45 8.78 -6.82
CA VAL A 54 2.64 9.84 -5.84
C VAL A 54 1.92 9.44 -4.57
N ASP A 55 2.66 9.15 -3.50
CA ASP A 55 2.07 8.80 -2.22
C ASP A 55 1.88 10.07 -1.36
N HIS A 56 0.69 10.20 -0.77
CA HIS A 56 0.33 11.33 0.07
C HIS A 56 0.38 10.86 1.52
N TYR A 57 1.40 11.28 2.25
CA TYR A 57 1.48 11.02 3.67
C TYR A 57 0.73 12.10 4.45
N GLU A 58 -0.44 11.76 4.98
CA GLU A 58 -1.20 12.64 5.87
C GLU A 58 -0.64 12.59 7.29
N ARG A 59 -0.40 13.76 7.87
CA ARG A 59 0.06 13.89 9.26
C ARG A 59 -1.09 13.52 10.21
N LYS A 60 -0.82 12.64 11.18
CA LYS A 60 -1.81 12.31 12.22
C LYS A 60 -2.10 13.52 13.12
N VAL A 61 -3.38 13.75 13.40
CA VAL A 61 -3.87 14.82 14.30
C VAL A 61 -4.23 14.32 15.70
N SER A 62 -4.27 13.00 15.88
CA SER A 62 -4.54 12.34 17.16
C SER A 62 -3.54 11.20 17.39
N SER A 63 -3.30 10.91 18.67
CA SER A 63 -2.42 9.86 19.15
C SER A 63 -2.91 9.40 20.52
N THR A 64 -2.25 8.42 21.12
CA THR A 64 -2.42 8.06 22.53
C THR A 64 -1.14 8.27 23.32
N LEU A 65 -1.29 8.40 24.64
CA LEU A 65 -0.16 8.42 25.58
C LEU A 65 0.54 7.06 25.59
N LYS A 66 1.85 7.07 25.37
CA LYS A 66 2.72 5.88 25.48
C LYS A 66 3.16 5.61 26.92
N LYS A 67 3.23 6.67 27.73
CA LYS A 67 3.58 6.64 29.16
C LYS A 67 2.50 7.37 29.94
N ALA A 68 2.18 6.87 31.15
CA ALA A 68 1.30 7.58 32.06
C ALA A 68 1.92 8.94 32.42
N LEU A 69 1.10 9.99 32.45
CA LEU A 69 1.53 11.34 32.76
C LEU A 69 1.14 11.67 34.20
N ALA A 70 2.12 11.84 35.08
CA ALA A 70 1.89 12.18 36.48
C ALA A 70 1.67 13.70 36.66
N THR A 71 1.13 14.09 37.82
CA THR A 71 0.74 15.49 38.04
C THR A 71 1.90 16.50 37.93
N ALA A 72 3.10 16.08 38.34
CA ALA A 72 4.31 16.92 38.31
C ALA A 72 5.17 16.73 37.04
N ASP A 73 4.75 15.86 36.11
CA ASP A 73 5.52 15.61 34.91
C ASP A 73 5.47 16.81 33.97
N THR A 74 6.65 17.22 33.50
CA THR A 74 6.85 18.28 32.50
C THR A 74 7.21 17.72 31.13
N GLU A 75 7.18 16.39 30.98
CA GLU A 75 7.47 15.68 29.73
C GLU A 75 6.31 14.75 29.39
N ILE A 76 5.86 14.79 28.14
CA ILE A 76 4.90 13.84 27.58
C ILE A 76 5.61 12.85 26.66
N GLN A 77 5.11 11.61 26.61
CA GLN A 77 5.50 10.64 25.59
C GLN A 77 4.26 10.06 24.89
N VAL A 78 4.23 10.15 23.57
CA VAL A 78 3.11 9.73 22.73
C VAL A 78 3.50 8.59 21.81
N VAL A 79 2.51 7.85 21.30
CA VAL A 79 2.74 6.77 20.33
C VAL A 79 3.19 7.34 18.98
N ASP A 80 2.47 8.35 18.46
CA ASP A 80 2.75 8.94 17.15
C ASP A 80 3.48 10.29 17.30
N ALA A 81 4.73 10.37 16.83
CA ALA A 81 5.56 11.59 16.87
C ALA A 81 4.93 12.75 16.10
N ASP A 82 4.09 12.43 15.11
CA ASP A 82 3.43 13.37 14.22
C ASP A 82 2.48 14.32 14.95
N ILE A 83 2.08 14.05 16.19
CA ILE A 83 1.29 15.03 16.93
C ILE A 83 2.16 16.12 17.60
N LEU A 84 3.47 15.89 17.69
CA LEU A 84 4.40 16.79 18.37
C LEU A 84 4.86 17.89 17.40
N VAL A 85 4.38 19.11 17.64
CA VAL A 85 4.87 20.34 17.01
C VAL A 85 5.26 21.32 18.11
N LYS A 86 6.34 22.08 17.89
CA LYS A 86 6.71 23.15 18.80
C LYS A 86 5.59 24.18 18.88
N ASP A 87 5.28 24.64 20.09
CA ASP A 87 4.19 25.58 20.38
C ASP A 87 2.78 25.04 20.07
N ALA A 88 2.62 23.74 19.80
CA ALA A 88 1.29 23.15 19.65
C ALA A 88 0.58 22.99 20.98
N LEU A 89 -0.75 23.13 20.90
CA LEU A 89 -1.69 22.85 21.98
C LEU A 89 -2.25 21.45 21.77
N LEU A 90 -2.16 20.61 22.80
CA LEU A 90 -2.72 19.27 22.81
C LEU A 90 -3.83 19.19 23.86
N SER A 91 -4.95 18.59 23.49
CA SER A 91 -6.01 18.21 24.42
C SER A 91 -5.77 16.80 24.93
N ILE A 92 -5.85 16.61 26.25
CA ILE A 92 -5.73 15.32 26.94
C ILE A 92 -6.85 15.24 27.97
N GLY A 93 -7.95 14.56 27.63
CA GLY A 93 -9.17 14.61 28.44
C GLY A 93 -9.72 16.04 28.51
N ASP A 94 -9.82 16.59 29.73
CA ASP A 94 -10.30 17.96 29.97
C ASP A 94 -9.16 18.99 30.10
N GLU A 95 -7.91 18.56 29.97
CA GLU A 95 -6.73 19.42 30.11
C GLU A 95 -6.15 19.81 28.75
N ILE A 96 -5.74 21.07 28.62
CA ILE A 96 -4.92 21.54 27.50
C ILE A 96 -3.47 21.65 27.96
N VAL A 97 -2.57 21.03 27.21
CA VAL A 97 -1.11 21.11 27.42
C VAL A 97 -0.45 21.81 26.23
N LYS A 98 0.53 22.67 26.52
CA LYS A 98 1.33 23.35 25.48
C LYS A 98 2.69 22.68 25.34
N ILE A 99 3.10 22.37 24.11
CA ILE A 99 4.45 21.88 23.82
C ILE A 99 5.43 23.06 23.79
N THR A 100 6.50 22.97 24.57
CA THR A 100 7.57 24.00 24.59
C THR A 100 8.78 23.57 23.76
N ASN A 101 9.11 22.28 23.77
CA ASN A 101 10.25 21.73 23.04
C ASN A 101 10.01 20.28 22.63
N ILE A 102 10.50 19.89 21.45
CA ILE A 102 10.39 18.51 20.95
C ILE A 102 11.69 17.77 21.25
N LYS A 103 11.58 16.55 21.76
CA LYS A 103 12.70 15.64 22.04
C LYS A 103 12.66 14.42 21.11
N THR A 104 13.72 13.64 21.15
CA THR A 104 13.78 12.31 20.51
C THR A 104 12.87 11.30 21.23
N ASP A 105 12.57 10.16 20.59
CA ASP A 105 11.74 9.07 21.16
C ASP A 105 10.27 9.47 21.46
N ASN A 106 9.69 10.27 20.57
CA ASN A 106 8.28 10.71 20.62
C ASN A 106 7.94 11.43 21.93
N LYS A 107 8.88 12.24 22.41
CA LYS A 107 8.77 13.02 23.64
C LYS A 107 8.72 14.51 23.37
N ALA A 108 8.07 15.25 24.26
CA ALA A 108 8.09 16.70 24.24
C ALA A 108 8.04 17.25 25.66
N ASP A 109 8.73 18.37 25.87
CA ASP A 109 8.54 19.19 27.06
C ASP A 109 7.18 19.89 26.95
N ILE A 110 6.42 19.89 28.04
CA ILE A 110 5.07 20.42 28.11
C ILE A 110 4.88 21.39 29.27
N THR A 111 3.99 22.36 29.06
CA THR A 111 3.37 23.15 30.12
C THR A 111 1.94 22.65 30.32
N ARG A 112 1.66 22.14 31.52
CA ARG A 112 0.34 21.61 31.92
C ARG A 112 -0.63 22.71 32.32
N GLY A 113 -1.94 22.42 32.24
CA GLY A 113 -2.99 23.37 32.63
C GLY A 113 -2.92 24.70 31.87
N TYR A 114 -2.72 24.64 30.55
CA TYR A 114 -2.58 25.82 29.72
C TYR A 114 -3.96 26.36 29.28
N ALA A 115 -3.99 27.60 28.78
CA ALA A 115 -5.20 28.26 28.25
C ALA A 115 -6.40 28.29 29.23
N GLY A 116 -6.13 28.41 30.54
CA GLY A 116 -7.16 28.46 31.59
C GLY A 116 -7.69 27.10 32.02
N THR A 117 -7.17 25.99 31.49
CA THR A 117 -7.47 24.64 32.00
C THR A 117 -6.69 24.35 33.28
N THR A 118 -7.26 23.54 34.16
CA THR A 118 -6.54 23.05 35.34
C THR A 118 -5.84 21.75 35.00
N ALA A 119 -4.57 21.64 35.39
CA ALA A 119 -3.84 20.39 35.27
C ALA A 119 -4.59 19.28 36.01
N THR A 120 -4.89 18.18 35.31
CA THR A 120 -5.65 17.06 35.91
C THR A 120 -4.90 16.53 37.14
N THR A 121 -5.63 16.42 38.25
CA THR A 121 -5.13 15.87 39.51
C THR A 121 -5.01 14.35 39.39
N GLY A 122 -3.86 13.79 39.78
CA GLY A 122 -3.58 12.36 39.62
C GLY A 122 -2.84 12.03 38.32
N ASN A 123 -2.76 10.73 38.03
CA ASN A 123 -2.04 10.22 36.86
C ASN A 123 -3.02 10.02 35.70
N ILE A 124 -2.68 10.57 34.53
CA ILE A 124 -3.36 10.27 33.28
C ILE A 124 -2.81 8.94 32.76
N ALA A 125 -3.70 7.99 32.47
CA ALA A 125 -3.33 6.63 32.12
C ALA A 125 -2.64 6.54 30.74
N ILE A 126 -1.88 5.46 30.55
CA ILE A 126 -1.40 5.05 29.22
C ILE A 126 -2.62 4.78 28.33
N GLY A 127 -2.53 5.14 27.05
CA GLY A 127 -3.60 4.92 26.09
C GLY A 127 -4.65 6.04 26.06
N THR A 128 -4.61 7.02 26.98
CA THR A 128 -5.49 8.19 26.90
C THR A 128 -5.26 8.93 25.59
N LEU A 129 -6.36 9.33 24.95
CA LEU A 129 -6.36 10.08 23.70
C LEU A 129 -5.70 11.44 23.89
N VAL A 130 -4.83 11.78 22.95
CA VAL A 130 -4.16 13.07 22.81
C VAL A 130 -4.55 13.61 21.44
N GLN A 131 -5.12 14.81 21.40
CA GLN A 131 -5.56 15.45 20.15
C GLN A 131 -4.87 16.80 19.96
N SER A 132 -4.37 17.07 18.77
CA SER A 132 -3.82 18.38 18.43
C SER A 132 -4.96 19.37 18.19
N LEU A 133 -4.94 20.49 18.90
CA LEU A 133 -5.90 21.58 18.75
C LEU A 133 -5.43 22.66 17.78
N GLY A 134 -4.11 22.77 17.57
CA GLY A 134 -3.50 23.78 16.74
C GLY A 134 -2.16 24.24 17.28
N ILE A 135 -1.59 25.26 16.67
CA ILE A 135 -0.33 25.90 17.09
C ILE A 135 -0.66 27.29 17.60
N GLU A 136 -0.19 27.61 18.79
CA GLU A 136 -0.33 28.96 19.32
C GLU A 136 0.58 29.92 18.55
N MET A 137 0.00 31.02 18.11
CA MET A 137 0.69 32.07 17.37
C MET A 137 0.23 33.41 17.92
N GLU A 138 1.19 34.26 18.26
CA GLU A 138 0.93 35.64 18.61
C GLU A 138 0.42 36.40 17.38
N GLU A 139 -0.59 37.25 17.56
CA GLU A 139 -1.16 38.03 16.48
C GLU A 139 -0.10 38.99 15.90
N GLY A 140 0.19 38.86 14.60
CA GLY A 140 1.26 39.60 13.94
C GLY A 140 2.67 39.04 14.14
N GLY A 141 2.81 37.88 14.80
CA GLY A 141 4.08 37.18 14.96
C GLY A 141 4.58 36.53 13.68
N GLU A 142 5.82 36.04 13.72
CA GLU A 142 6.40 35.30 12.60
C GLU A 142 5.63 34.00 12.33
N LEU A 143 5.42 33.71 11.05
CA LEU A 143 4.79 32.47 10.61
C LEU A 143 5.62 31.28 11.06
N LYS A 144 4.98 30.34 11.75
CA LYS A 144 5.62 29.09 12.17
C LYS A 144 5.95 28.25 10.93
N ALA A 145 7.06 27.51 11.01
CA ALA A 145 7.50 26.64 9.93
C ALA A 145 6.39 25.65 9.54
N SER A 146 6.16 25.51 8.23
CA SER A 146 5.14 24.60 7.71
C SER A 146 5.40 23.17 8.17
N THR A 147 4.36 22.53 8.68
CA THR A 147 4.36 21.13 9.11
C THR A 147 3.86 20.16 8.04
N VAL A 148 3.59 20.67 6.84
CA VAL A 148 3.08 19.88 5.70
C VAL A 148 4.18 18.94 5.21
N ARG A 149 3.85 17.65 5.09
CA ARG A 149 4.72 16.69 4.41
C ARG A 149 4.43 16.75 2.92
N LEU A 150 5.49 17.01 2.15
CA LEU A 150 5.40 17.00 0.69
C LEU A 150 5.25 15.55 0.21
N PRO A 151 4.47 15.33 -0.86
CA PRO A 151 4.33 14.00 -1.44
C PRO A 151 5.68 13.50 -1.95
N VAL A 152 5.91 12.20 -1.83
CA VAL A 152 7.14 11.56 -2.29
C VAL A 152 6.84 10.78 -3.57
N HIS A 153 7.68 10.98 -4.57
CA HIS A 153 7.63 10.22 -5.80
C HIS A 153 8.33 8.87 -5.59
N ILE A 154 7.60 7.78 -5.74
CA ILE A 154 8.12 6.42 -5.61
C ILE A 154 8.18 5.81 -6.99
N THR A 155 9.39 5.40 -7.39
CA THR A 155 9.65 4.72 -8.66
C THR A 155 9.93 3.24 -8.42
N ASN A 156 9.20 2.36 -9.11
CA ASN A 156 9.56 0.95 -9.21
C ASN A 156 10.09 0.65 -10.62
N ASN A 157 11.34 0.18 -10.70
CA ASN A 157 11.94 -0.28 -11.93
C ASN A 157 11.42 -1.70 -12.23
N THR A 158 10.50 -1.83 -13.18
CA THR A 158 10.14 -3.16 -13.69
C THR A 158 11.29 -3.67 -14.54
N GLY A 159 12.01 -4.69 -14.07
CA GLY A 159 13.00 -5.39 -14.90
C GLY A 159 12.30 -6.02 -16.11
N ILE A 160 12.71 -5.65 -17.32
CA ILE A 160 12.27 -6.34 -18.54
C ILE A 160 13.05 -7.67 -18.58
N ILE A 161 12.36 -8.79 -18.35
CA ILE A 161 12.94 -10.12 -18.49
C ILE A 161 13.10 -10.40 -19.99
N TYR A 162 14.31 -10.20 -20.52
CA TYR A 162 14.71 -10.67 -21.85
C TYR A 162 15.24 -12.11 -21.74
N GLU A 163 14.34 -13.09 -21.66
CA GLU A 163 14.75 -14.48 -21.87
C GLU A 163 14.64 -14.83 -23.36
N GLN A 164 15.78 -15.21 -23.95
CA GLN A 164 15.80 -15.81 -25.28
C GLN A 164 15.52 -17.30 -25.14
N TYR A 165 14.38 -17.77 -25.61
CA TYR A 165 14.15 -19.21 -25.76
C TYR A 165 14.73 -19.69 -27.09
N LYS A 166 15.62 -20.68 -27.04
CA LYS A 166 16.14 -21.37 -28.23
C LYS A 166 15.39 -22.67 -28.42
N VAL A 167 14.57 -22.74 -29.47
CA VAL A 167 14.00 -24.01 -29.95
C VAL A 167 15.11 -24.78 -30.66
N THR A 168 15.47 -25.96 -30.17
CA THR A 168 16.46 -26.84 -30.81
C THR A 168 15.94 -27.34 -32.15
N GLU A 169 16.80 -27.42 -33.16
CA GLU A 169 16.43 -27.79 -34.53
C GLU A 169 15.72 -29.15 -34.61
N THR A 170 15.99 -30.09 -33.70
CA THR A 170 15.30 -31.39 -33.64
C THR A 170 13.79 -31.24 -33.37
N ALA A 171 13.35 -30.19 -32.67
CA ALA A 171 11.94 -29.92 -32.41
C ALA A 171 11.21 -29.23 -33.59
N LYS A 172 11.94 -28.68 -34.57
CA LYS A 172 11.35 -28.09 -35.79
C LYS A 172 11.02 -29.12 -36.87
N HIS A 173 11.68 -30.28 -36.83
CA HIS A 173 11.57 -31.30 -37.88
C HIS A 173 10.69 -32.49 -37.50
N LEU A 174 10.21 -32.57 -36.25
CA LEU A 174 9.16 -33.50 -35.89
C LEU A 174 7.82 -32.81 -36.17
N ASN A 175 7.10 -33.30 -37.17
CA ASN A 175 5.72 -32.90 -37.41
C ASN A 175 4.94 -33.18 -36.10
N PRO A 176 4.39 -32.19 -35.39
CA PRO A 176 3.56 -32.48 -34.20
C PRO A 176 2.23 -33.16 -34.60
N HIS A 177 2.00 -33.31 -35.90
CA HIS A 177 0.88 -34.02 -36.50
C HIS A 177 1.35 -35.43 -36.86
N GLY A 178 0.91 -36.41 -36.06
CA GLY A 178 0.76 -37.78 -36.55
C GLY A 178 -0.16 -37.78 -37.78
N GLN A 179 0.05 -38.75 -38.66
CA GLN A 179 -0.75 -38.98 -39.88
C GLN A 179 -2.25 -39.00 -39.64
#